data_AF-A0A376V9L2-F1
#
_entry.id   AF-A0A376V9L2-F1
#
_cell.length_a   1.000
_cell.length_b   1.000
_cell.length_c   1.000
_cell.angle_alpha   90.00
_cell.angle_beta   90.00
_cell.angle_gamma   90.00
#
_symmetry.space_group_name_H-M   'P 1'
#
loop_
_entity.id
_entity.type
_entity.pdbx_description
1 polymer ?
#
loop_
_entity_poly.entity_id
_entity_poly.type
_entity_poly.pdbx_seq_one_letter_code
_entity_poly.pdbx_strand_id
1 'polypeptide(L)'
;MLAEVTTDWREENTPVVMAGMVGSNVGWKIAPYLSVPARFSSIGEQLTSVGDNIWIIPGLCVSHDDNHNVMRGEETQLIGARALAPSSLYVMPGTHCKWVQADSQQINDFSHRDDR
;
A
#
# COMPACT_ATOMS: atom_id res chain seq x y z
N MET A 1 14.22 17.38 -3.91
CA MET A 1 13.57 17.16 -2.57
C MET A 1 12.05 17.17 -2.74
N LEU A 2 11.21 16.61 -1.84
CA LEU A 2 9.74 16.65 -2.03
C LEU A 2 9.21 18.07 -2.29
N ALA A 3 9.67 19.04 -1.50
CA ALA A 3 9.30 20.45 -1.64
C ALA A 3 9.57 21.02 -3.05
N GLU A 4 10.68 20.63 -3.67
CA GLU A 4 11.08 21.07 -5.02
C GLU A 4 10.14 20.51 -6.09
N VAL A 5 9.77 19.24 -5.99
CA VAL A 5 8.87 18.58 -6.96
C VAL A 5 7.44 19.08 -6.82
N THR A 6 7.04 19.52 -5.62
CA THR A 6 5.70 20.07 -5.35
C THR A 6 5.67 21.60 -5.34
N THR A 7 6.69 22.26 -5.88
CA THR A 7 6.74 23.73 -5.95
C THR A 7 5.50 24.23 -6.71
N ASP A 8 4.88 25.29 -6.21
CA ASP A 8 3.67 25.92 -6.75
C ASP A 8 2.39 25.07 -6.74
N TRP A 9 2.41 23.86 -6.16
CA TRP A 9 1.21 23.01 -6.05
C TRP A 9 0.56 23.01 -4.66
N ARG A 10 1.33 23.36 -3.61
CA ARG A 10 0.85 23.31 -2.22
C ARG A 10 0.26 24.63 -1.75
N GLU A 11 -0.96 24.55 -1.27
CA GLU A 11 -1.60 25.54 -0.39
C GLU A 11 -1.70 24.98 1.04
N GLU A 12 -2.09 25.82 2.01
CA GLU A 12 -2.10 25.51 3.45
C GLU A 12 -2.81 24.18 3.80
N ASN A 13 -3.88 23.84 3.07
CA ASN A 13 -4.71 22.66 3.35
C ASN A 13 -4.61 21.54 2.31
N THR A 14 -3.71 21.62 1.33
CA THR A 14 -3.59 20.59 0.28
C THR A 14 -2.81 19.39 0.83
N PRO A 15 -3.42 18.21 1.06
CA PRO A 15 -2.70 17.05 1.57
C PRO A 15 -1.77 16.46 0.52
N VAL A 16 -0.62 15.94 0.96
CA VAL A 16 0.25 15.10 0.13
C VAL A 16 0.14 13.68 0.61
N VAL A 17 -0.21 12.75 -0.28
CA VAL A 17 -0.31 11.32 0.02
C VAL A 17 0.70 10.57 -0.84
N MET A 18 1.60 9.84 -0.20
CA MET A 18 2.71 9.16 -0.86
C MET A 18 2.60 7.64 -0.68
N ALA A 19 2.95 6.88 -1.72
CA ALA A 19 2.97 5.42 -1.70
C ALA A 19 4.39 4.88 -1.92
N GLY A 20 4.60 3.61 -1.59
CA GLY A 20 5.82 2.89 -1.95
C GLY A 20 7.00 3.10 -1.00
N MET A 21 8.22 3.02 -1.55
CA MET A 21 9.46 2.88 -0.78
C MET A 21 9.82 4.08 0.10
N VAL A 22 9.16 5.24 -0.06
CA VAL A 22 9.26 6.38 0.87
C VAL A 22 8.89 5.98 2.31
N GLY A 23 8.05 4.96 2.47
CA GLY A 23 7.65 4.39 3.76
C GLY A 23 8.50 3.22 4.28
N SER A 24 9.58 2.86 3.58
CA SER A 24 10.45 1.72 3.96
C SER A 24 11.49 2.11 5.02
N ASN A 25 12.28 1.13 5.48
CA ASN A 25 13.42 1.36 6.39
C ASN A 25 14.58 2.13 5.76
N VAL A 26 14.65 2.21 4.43
CA VAL A 26 15.58 3.05 3.67
C VAL A 26 14.90 4.29 3.08
N GLY A 27 13.64 4.52 3.44
CA GLY A 27 12.84 5.67 3.00
C GLY A 27 12.97 6.88 3.91
N TRP A 28 11.94 7.74 3.91
CA TRP A 28 11.88 8.94 4.75
C TRP A 28 11.46 8.60 6.18
N LYS A 29 10.31 7.95 6.35
CA LYS A 29 9.80 7.53 7.65
C LYS A 29 9.12 6.18 7.49
N ILE A 30 9.45 5.25 8.39
CA ILE A 30 8.85 3.91 8.37
C ILE A 30 7.34 4.02 8.53
N ALA A 31 6.61 3.55 7.53
CA ALA A 31 5.17 3.29 7.60
C ALA A 31 4.99 1.78 7.83
N PRO A 32 4.65 1.35 9.06
CA PRO A 32 4.53 -0.06 9.40
C PRO A 32 3.60 -0.82 8.46
N TYR A 33 3.88 -2.09 8.22
CA TYR A 33 2.99 -2.93 7.43
C TYR A 33 1.67 -3.18 8.18
N LEU A 34 0.57 -3.27 7.44
CA LEU A 34 -0.69 -3.81 7.95
C LEU A 34 -0.75 -5.31 7.69
N SER A 35 -0.96 -6.10 8.75
CA SER A 35 -1.15 -7.53 8.62
C SER A 35 -2.49 -7.84 7.96
N VAL A 36 -2.49 -8.71 6.94
CA VAL A 36 -3.73 -9.27 6.38
C VAL A 36 -4.19 -10.48 7.22
N PRO A 37 -5.51 -10.76 7.32
CA PRO A 37 -6.62 -10.08 6.64
C PRO A 37 -6.84 -8.62 7.09
N ALA A 38 -7.01 -7.72 6.13
CA ALA A 38 -7.18 -6.28 6.39
C ALA A 38 -8.27 -5.66 5.52
N ARG A 39 -9.07 -4.75 6.08
CA ARG A 39 -10.09 -4.02 5.31
C ARG A 39 -9.41 -3.04 4.35
N PHE A 40 -10.00 -2.83 3.17
CA PHE A 40 -9.51 -1.79 2.26
C PHE A 40 -9.51 -0.40 2.91
N SER A 41 -10.51 -0.10 3.76
CA SER A 41 -10.59 1.18 4.48
C SER A 41 -9.43 1.38 5.46
N SER A 42 -8.91 0.30 6.05
CA SER A 42 -7.83 0.38 7.03
C SER A 42 -6.53 0.95 6.47
N ILE A 43 -6.30 0.85 5.15
CA ILE A 43 -5.13 1.44 4.50
C ILE A 43 -5.17 2.98 4.60
N GLY A 44 -6.34 3.59 4.39
CA GLY A 44 -6.53 5.03 4.50
C GLY A 44 -6.65 5.55 5.94
N GLU A 45 -7.04 4.67 6.88
CA GLU A 45 -7.15 5.01 8.31
C GLU A 45 -5.80 4.92 9.05
N GLN A 46 -4.82 4.19 8.50
CA GLN A 46 -3.53 3.91 9.14
C GLN A 46 -2.34 4.58 8.43
N LEU A 47 -2.57 5.77 7.88
CA LEU A 47 -1.51 6.57 7.26
C LEU A 47 -0.47 7.01 8.30
N THR A 48 0.80 7.00 7.88
CA THR A 48 1.88 7.55 8.70
C THR A 48 2.10 9.02 8.38
N SER A 49 1.84 9.91 9.35
CA SER A 49 2.13 11.35 9.21
C SER A 49 3.64 11.60 9.24
N VAL A 50 4.13 12.45 8.33
CA VAL A 50 5.48 13.03 8.38
C VAL A 50 5.50 14.52 8.75
N GLY A 51 4.35 15.09 9.16
CA GLY A 51 4.17 16.53 9.39
C GLY A 51 3.54 17.24 8.20
N ASP A 52 3.15 18.51 8.38
CA ASP A 52 2.66 19.43 7.34
C ASP A 52 1.57 18.89 6.39
N ASN A 53 0.64 18.07 6.92
CA ASN A 53 -0.40 17.41 6.12
C ASN A 53 0.15 16.51 5.00
N ILE A 54 1.29 15.85 5.27
CA ILE A 54 1.95 14.89 4.39
C ILE A 54 1.85 13.50 5.04
N TRP A 55 1.46 12.53 4.23
CA TRP A 55 1.08 11.19 4.65
C TRP A 55 1.76 10.12 3.79
N ILE A 56 2.13 9.02 4.43
CA ILE A 56 2.66 7.83 3.76
C ILE A 56 1.67 6.67 3.96
N ILE A 57 1.29 6.05 2.85
CA ILE A 57 0.46 4.85 2.81
C ILE A 57 1.28 3.65 3.35
N PRO A 58 0.76 2.87 4.31
CA PRO A 58 1.44 1.66 4.78
C PRO A 58 1.45 0.58 3.70
N GLY A 59 2.46 -0.30 3.72
CA GLY A 59 2.42 -1.54 2.94
C GLY A 59 1.54 -2.60 3.61
N LEU A 60 1.40 -3.77 2.98
CA LEU A 60 0.73 -4.94 3.57
C LEU A 60 1.72 -6.09 3.82
N CYS A 61 1.43 -6.93 4.82
CA CYS A 61 2.16 -8.17 5.07
C CYS A 61 1.24 -9.35 5.38
N VAL A 62 1.68 -10.55 4.98
CA VAL A 62 1.17 -11.85 5.43
C VAL A 62 2.25 -12.48 6.31
N SER A 63 1.85 -13.08 7.42
CA SER A 63 2.78 -13.84 8.26
C SER A 63 2.04 -14.99 8.95
N HIS A 64 1.97 -16.13 8.27
CA HIS A 64 1.57 -17.42 8.83
C HIS A 64 2.44 -18.53 8.24
N ASP A 65 2.41 -19.73 8.84
CA ASP A 65 3.43 -20.78 8.67
C ASP A 65 3.85 -21.07 7.21
N ASP A 66 2.90 -21.08 6.27
CA ASP A 66 3.16 -21.36 4.84
C ASP A 66 3.21 -20.11 3.94
N ASN A 67 3.10 -18.90 4.49
CA ASN A 67 3.13 -17.66 3.70
C ASN A 67 3.73 -16.48 4.50
N HIS A 68 4.89 -16.02 4.04
CA HIS A 68 5.54 -14.80 4.52
C HIS A 68 5.78 -13.86 3.34
N ASN A 69 4.85 -12.95 3.13
CA ASN A 69 4.86 -12.06 1.97
C ASN A 69 4.67 -10.60 2.39
N VAL A 70 5.29 -9.68 1.65
CA VAL A 70 5.12 -8.23 1.82
C VAL A 70 4.85 -7.55 0.48
N MET A 71 4.14 -6.43 0.52
CA MET A 71 4.03 -5.51 -0.61
C MET A 71 4.09 -4.06 -0.11
N ARG A 72 4.60 -3.15 -0.94
CA ARG A 72 4.73 -1.73 -0.61
C ARG A 72 4.70 -0.89 -1.88
N GLY A 73 3.53 -0.31 -2.13
CA GLY A 73 3.15 0.43 -3.33
C GLY A 73 1.99 -0.25 -4.05
N GLU A 74 2.00 -1.57 -4.15
CA GLU A 74 0.96 -2.34 -4.84
C GLU A 74 -0.40 -2.23 -4.14
N GLU A 75 -0.45 -2.06 -2.82
CA GLU A 75 -1.72 -1.88 -2.09
C GLU A 75 -2.50 -0.65 -2.57
N THR A 76 -1.79 0.40 -2.98
CA THR A 76 -2.40 1.62 -3.52
C THR A 76 -3.04 1.36 -4.89
N GLN A 77 -2.38 0.58 -5.75
CA GLN A 77 -2.95 0.14 -7.03
C GLN A 77 -4.16 -0.79 -6.81
N LEU A 78 -4.10 -1.66 -5.80
CA LEU A 78 -5.16 -2.61 -5.47
C LEU A 78 -6.45 -1.89 -5.04
N ILE A 79 -6.36 -0.80 -4.26
CA ILE A 79 -7.51 0.05 -3.91
C ILE A 79 -8.19 0.58 -5.18
N GLY A 80 -7.41 1.09 -6.13
CA GLY A 80 -7.92 1.57 -7.42
C GLY A 80 -8.57 0.45 -8.25
N ALA A 81 -7.90 -0.70 -8.35
CA ALA A 81 -8.40 -1.87 -9.07
C ALA A 81 -9.73 -2.37 -8.48
N ARG A 82 -9.87 -2.42 -7.15
CA ARG A 82 -11.12 -2.80 -6.48
C ARG A 82 -12.28 -1.87 -6.81
N ALA A 83 -12.03 -0.57 -6.97
CA ALA A 83 -13.04 0.40 -7.33
C ALA A 83 -13.46 0.29 -8.81
N LEU A 84 -12.50 0.04 -9.70
CA LEU A 84 -12.72 0.04 -11.15
C LEU A 84 -13.19 -1.33 -11.70
N ALA A 85 -12.70 -2.43 -11.14
CA ALA A 85 -12.90 -3.79 -11.62
C ALA A 85 -12.89 -4.78 -10.44
N PRO A 86 -13.96 -4.83 -9.62
CA PRO A 86 -14.01 -5.71 -8.47
C PRO A 86 -13.90 -7.18 -8.88
N SER A 87 -12.99 -7.90 -8.22
CA SER A 87 -12.71 -9.31 -8.39
C SER A 87 -12.41 -9.97 -7.04
N SER A 88 -12.54 -11.29 -6.96
CA SER A 88 -12.05 -12.07 -5.81
C SER A 88 -10.55 -12.35 -5.86
N LEU A 89 -9.93 -12.16 -7.04
CA LEU A 89 -8.51 -12.39 -7.28
C LEU A 89 -7.96 -11.28 -8.18
N TYR A 90 -6.89 -10.62 -7.74
CA TYR A 90 -6.15 -9.63 -8.49
C TYR A 90 -4.75 -10.17 -8.79
N VAL A 91 -4.31 -10.03 -10.04
CA VAL A 91 -2.94 -10.35 -10.45
C VAL A 91 -2.27 -9.05 -10.86
N MET A 92 -1.17 -8.72 -10.18
CA MET A 92 -0.47 -7.44 -10.31
C MET A 92 0.94 -7.72 -10.81
N PRO A 93 1.16 -7.81 -12.14
CA PRO A 93 2.45 -8.18 -12.71
C PRO A 93 3.50 -7.07 -12.52
N GLY A 94 4.75 -7.48 -12.36
CA GLY A 94 5.93 -6.62 -12.18
C GLY A 94 7.15 -7.47 -11.85
N THR A 95 8.27 -6.85 -11.44
CA THR A 95 9.48 -7.56 -10.97
C THR A 95 9.15 -8.58 -9.87
N HIS A 96 8.19 -8.24 -8.99
CA HIS A 96 7.59 -9.15 -8.03
C HIS A 96 6.08 -9.21 -8.26
N CYS A 97 5.62 -10.17 -9.07
CA CYS A 97 4.20 -10.33 -9.36
C CYS A 97 3.42 -10.69 -8.08
N LYS A 98 2.36 -9.94 -7.76
CA LYS A 98 1.49 -10.19 -6.60
C LYS A 98 0.18 -10.85 -7.05
N TRP A 99 -0.16 -11.95 -6.39
CA TRP A 99 -1.47 -12.60 -6.50
C TRP A 99 -2.23 -12.31 -5.22
N VAL A 100 -3.32 -11.54 -5.31
CA VAL A 100 -4.03 -11.04 -4.13
C VAL A 100 -5.45 -11.59 -4.09
N GLN A 101 -5.78 -12.31 -3.03
CA GLN A 101 -7.12 -12.77 -2.74
C GLN A 101 -7.86 -11.73 -1.89
N ALA A 102 -9.05 -11.33 -2.31
CA ALA A 102 -9.85 -10.35 -1.61
C ALA A 102 -11.35 -10.61 -1.81
N ASP A 103 -12.16 -9.93 -1.02
CA ASP A 103 -13.60 -9.84 -1.22
C ASP A 103 -14.05 -8.38 -1.34
N SER A 104 -15.35 -8.12 -1.14
CA SER A 104 -15.90 -6.78 -1.25
C SER A 104 -15.36 -5.79 -0.22
N GLN A 105 -14.87 -6.25 0.94
CA GLN A 105 -14.48 -5.43 2.09
C GLN A 105 -13.01 -5.55 2.46
N GLN A 106 -12.41 -6.73 2.29
CA GLN A 106 -11.09 -7.01 2.82
C GLN A 106 -10.19 -7.77 1.85
N ILE A 107 -8.90 -7.59 2.08
CA ILE A 107 -7.79 -8.35 1.51
C ILE A 107 -7.57 -9.52 2.45
N ASN A 108 -7.63 -10.73 1.92
CA ASN A 108 -7.59 -11.97 2.70
C ASN A 108 -6.20 -12.58 2.74
N ASP A 109 -5.51 -12.62 1.59
CA ASP A 109 -4.18 -13.21 1.47
C ASP A 109 -3.47 -12.69 0.20
N PHE A 110 -2.15 -12.82 0.14
CA PHE A 110 -1.41 -12.63 -1.10
C PHE A 110 -0.06 -13.37 -1.12
N SER A 111 0.43 -13.69 -2.31
CA SER A 111 1.74 -14.32 -2.50
C SER A 111 2.47 -13.77 -3.72
N HIS A 112 3.77 -14.05 -3.81
CA HIS A 112 4.53 -13.93 -5.05
C HIS A 112 4.65 -15.29 -5.74
N ARG A 113 4.69 -15.30 -7.08
CA ARG A 113 4.55 -16.52 -7.89
C ARG A 113 5.65 -17.58 -7.67
N ASP A 114 6.77 -17.24 -7.03
CA ASP A 114 7.87 -18.18 -6.80
C ASP A 114 7.61 -19.19 -5.66
N ASP A 115 6.44 -19.15 -5.01
CA ASP A 115 6.10 -19.96 -3.83
C ASP A 115 5.29 -21.24 -4.15
N ARG A 116 5.30 -21.71 -5.41
CA ARG A 116 4.66 -22.98 -5.81
C ARG A 116 5.63 -23.99 -6.40
#